data_AF-A0A4S2UX37-F1
#
_entry.id   AF-A0A4S2UX37-F1
#
_cell.length_a   1.000
_cell.length_b   1.000
_cell.length_c   1.000
_cell.angle_alpha   90.00
_cell.angle_beta   90.00
_cell.angle_gamma   90.00
#
_symmetry.space_group_name_H-M   'P 1'
#
loop_
_entity.id
_entity.type
_entity.pdbx_description
1 polymer ?
#
loop_
_entity_poly.entity_id
_entity_poly.type
_entity_poly.pdbx_seq_one_letter_code
_entity_poly.pdbx_strand_id
1 'polypeptide(L)'
;MDTRRPCPCCGHLVFDIEDGWPGSYATCPVCSWQDAPEQFRRPFMPRGTNQVSLVEAQLNFRAYGACDQRARRFARPAADDEPLDAAWRPIDPATDFFEDSGDAELRPWPDDGAVLCWWLPSFWGVPEDPAPDPARQVVIDVGPVRSERDLHEALKRELGFPWFYGMNWDAFRDAITGLVAMPAHLRFTGWAELELREPSAAAVLREQLEKYAETAADFTVAYDRGRDTL
;
A
#
# COMPACT_ATOMS: atom_id res chain seq x y z
N MET A 1 -5.32 -17.34 19.25
CA MET A 1 -3.91 -16.89 19.12
C MET A 1 -3.92 -15.39 19.33
N ASP A 2 -2.85 -14.81 19.87
CA ASP A 2 -2.78 -13.35 20.03
C ASP A 2 -2.71 -12.68 18.64
N THR A 3 -3.75 -11.93 18.30
CA THR A 3 -3.90 -11.23 17.02
C THR A 3 -3.24 -9.85 17.05
N ARG A 4 -2.80 -9.38 18.23
CA ARG A 4 -2.29 -8.02 18.36
C ARG A 4 -0.90 -7.86 17.77
N ARG A 5 -0.65 -6.65 17.27
CA ARG A 5 0.56 -6.29 16.52
C ARG A 5 1.11 -4.95 16.97
N PRO A 6 2.45 -4.79 16.96
CA PRO A 6 3.08 -3.59 17.48
C PRO A 6 2.88 -2.40 16.55
N CYS A 7 2.75 -1.22 17.15
CA CYS A 7 2.90 0.02 16.42
C CYS A 7 4.36 0.19 15.96
N PRO A 8 4.63 0.51 14.67
CA PRO A 8 5.99 0.67 14.18
C PRO A 8 6.72 1.86 14.83
N CYS A 9 6.00 2.85 15.37
CA CYS A 9 6.58 4.00 16.05
C CYS A 9 6.94 3.71 17.53
N CYS A 10 6.05 3.08 18.30
CA CYS A 10 6.21 2.96 19.75
C CYS A 10 6.39 1.52 20.28
N GLY A 11 6.23 0.51 19.43
CA GLY A 11 6.41 -0.91 19.77
C GLY A 11 5.31 -1.55 20.62
N HIS A 12 4.31 -0.79 21.09
CA HIS A 12 3.22 -1.35 21.91
C HIS A 12 2.22 -2.12 21.04
N LEU A 13 1.73 -3.24 21.54
CA LEU A 13 0.72 -4.09 20.90
C LEU A 13 -0.66 -3.44 20.94
N VAL A 14 -1.01 -2.69 19.89
CA VAL A 14 -2.23 -1.87 19.83
C VAL A 14 -3.08 -2.07 18.57
N PHE A 15 -2.54 -2.75 17.56
CA PHE A 15 -3.25 -3.04 16.32
C PHE A 15 -3.69 -4.50 16.30
N ASP A 16 -4.76 -4.82 15.59
CA ASP A 16 -5.14 -6.20 15.29
C ASP A 16 -4.67 -6.57 13.87
N ILE A 17 -4.16 -7.79 13.69
CA ILE A 17 -3.81 -8.31 12.36
C ILE A 17 -5.02 -8.40 11.44
N GLU A 18 -6.22 -8.65 11.99
CA GLU A 18 -7.46 -8.78 11.22
C GLU A 18 -7.90 -7.44 10.59
N ASP A 19 -7.46 -6.32 11.16
CA ASP A 19 -7.70 -4.96 10.63
C ASP A 19 -6.77 -4.59 9.46
N GLY A 20 -5.94 -5.53 8.99
CA GLY A 20 -5.05 -5.34 7.84
C GLY A 20 -3.66 -4.83 8.20
N TRP A 21 -3.18 -5.09 9.42
CA TRP A 21 -1.80 -4.79 9.81
C TRP A 21 -0.78 -5.69 9.08
N PRO A 22 0.38 -5.16 8.65
CA PRO A 22 0.77 -3.76 8.68
C PRO A 22 0.17 -2.98 7.51
N GLY A 23 -0.08 -1.69 7.71
CA GLY A 23 -0.67 -0.82 6.69
C GLY A 23 -2.18 -0.67 6.79
N SER A 24 -2.74 -0.84 7.99
CA SER A 24 -4.18 -0.72 8.27
C SER A 24 -4.70 0.72 8.22
N TYR A 25 -3.80 1.72 8.20
CA TYR A 25 -4.12 3.14 8.41
C TYR A 25 -4.79 3.45 9.76
N ALA A 26 -4.83 2.49 10.69
CA ALA A 26 -5.29 2.73 12.05
C ALA A 26 -4.33 3.66 12.79
N THR A 27 -4.85 4.51 13.67
CA THR A 27 -4.03 5.43 14.47
C THR A 27 -3.74 4.83 15.83
N CYS A 28 -2.47 4.72 16.19
CA CYS A 28 -2.01 4.20 17.48
C CYS A 28 -2.51 5.11 18.62
N PRO A 29 -3.23 4.60 19.64
CA PRO A 29 -3.67 5.43 20.76
C PRO A 29 -2.52 5.89 21.67
N VAL A 30 -1.42 5.14 21.68
CA VAL A 30 -0.27 5.41 22.56
C VAL A 30 0.57 6.58 22.06
N CYS A 31 0.92 6.59 20.76
CA CYS A 31 1.80 7.61 20.20
C CYS A 31 1.15 8.48 19.11
N SER A 32 -0.07 8.16 18.68
CA SER A 32 -0.80 8.80 17.58
C SER A 32 -0.18 8.67 16.19
N TRP A 33 0.72 7.72 16.00
CA TRP A 33 1.21 7.33 14.66
C TRP A 33 0.12 6.61 13.88
N GLN A 34 -0.08 6.96 12.60
CA GLN A 34 -0.96 6.21 11.70
C GLN A 34 -0.18 5.08 11.00
N ASP A 35 -0.73 3.86 11.01
CA ASP A 35 -0.14 2.64 10.47
C ASP A 35 -0.07 2.64 8.92
N ALA A 36 0.86 3.45 8.39
CA ALA A 36 0.98 3.76 6.98
C ALA A 36 2.03 2.88 6.27
N PRO A 37 1.64 2.05 5.29
CA PRO A 37 2.53 1.05 4.67
C PRO A 37 3.72 1.66 3.92
N GLU A 38 3.54 2.84 3.31
CA GLU A 38 4.61 3.58 2.63
C GLU A 38 5.77 3.97 3.54
N GLN A 39 5.51 4.16 4.83
CA GLN A 39 6.54 4.50 5.81
C GLN A 39 7.15 3.27 6.50
N PHE A 40 6.62 2.06 6.28
CA PHE A 40 7.38 0.83 6.54
C PHE A 40 8.45 0.61 5.48
N ARG A 41 8.08 0.82 4.21
CA ARG A 41 9.00 0.64 3.07
C ARG A 41 10.08 1.72 3.00
N ARG A 42 9.69 2.99 3.25
CA ARG A 42 10.57 4.16 3.16
C ARG A 42 10.47 5.00 4.45
N PRO A 43 11.06 4.53 5.56
CA PRO A 43 10.84 5.14 6.89
C PRO A 43 11.50 6.52 7.06
N PHE A 44 12.40 6.90 6.14
CA PHE A 44 13.03 8.22 6.09
C PHE A 44 12.21 9.25 5.29
N MET A 45 11.21 8.82 4.52
CA MET A 45 10.39 9.72 3.71
C MET A 45 9.65 10.72 4.61
N PRO A 46 9.87 12.03 4.42
CA PRO A 46 9.09 13.06 5.10
C PRO A 46 7.73 13.21 4.41
N ARG A 47 6.68 13.53 5.17
CA ARG A 47 5.35 13.93 4.67
C ARG A 47 4.67 12.89 3.75
N GLY A 48 4.38 11.72 4.32
CA GLY A 48 3.42 10.76 3.75
C GLY A 48 2.04 10.94 4.38
N THR A 49 1.37 9.83 4.72
CA THR A 49 0.20 9.83 5.60
C THR A 49 0.46 10.55 6.94
N ASN A 50 1.67 10.39 7.51
CA ASN A 50 2.09 11.09 8.72
C ASN A 50 2.87 12.39 8.41
N GLN A 51 2.84 13.33 9.36
CA GLN A 51 3.50 14.65 9.22
C GLN A 51 5.03 14.59 9.27
N VAL A 52 5.57 13.57 9.92
CA VAL A 52 7.01 13.33 10.11
C VAL A 52 7.38 11.94 9.57
N SER A 53 8.68 11.71 9.37
CA SER A 53 9.19 10.39 9.00
C SER A 53 9.03 9.38 10.16
N LEU A 54 9.04 8.08 9.88
CA LEU A 54 8.90 7.05 10.93
C LEU A 54 10.11 7.05 11.87
N VAL A 55 11.31 7.28 11.33
CA VAL A 55 12.53 7.42 12.15
C VAL A 55 12.42 8.61 13.09
N GLU A 56 11.95 9.76 12.61
CA GLU A 56 11.71 10.93 13.44
C GLU A 56 10.63 10.67 14.49
N ALA A 57 9.56 9.96 14.13
CA ALA A 57 8.49 9.61 15.06
C ALA A 57 8.96 8.70 16.21
N GLN A 58 9.83 7.72 15.93
CA GLN A 58 10.45 6.88 16.97
C GLN A 58 11.29 7.70 17.95
N LEU A 59 12.06 8.68 17.45
CA LEU A 59 12.84 9.59 18.28
C LEU A 59 11.93 10.51 19.11
N ASN A 60 10.89 11.04 18.50
CA ASN A 60 9.88 11.89 19.15
C ASN A 60 9.15 11.15 20.28
N PHE A 61 8.73 9.90 20.04
CA PHE A 61 8.06 9.09 21.05
C PHE A 61 8.97 8.85 22.26
N ARG A 62 10.25 8.53 22.03
CA ARG A 62 11.24 8.39 23.10
C ARG A 62 11.45 9.69 23.88
N ALA A 63 11.39 10.84 23.21
CA ALA A 63 11.63 12.13 23.83
C ALA A 63 10.43 12.66 24.64
N TYR A 64 9.20 12.46 24.16
CA TYR A 64 8.01 13.08 24.76
C TYR A 64 6.69 12.29 24.62
N GLY A 65 6.74 11.02 24.26
CA GLY A 65 5.60 10.10 24.31
C GLY A 65 4.57 10.23 23.17
N ALA A 66 4.91 10.92 22.07
CA ALA A 66 4.06 11.02 20.88
C ALA A 66 4.90 11.03 19.60
N CYS A 67 4.30 10.69 18.46
CA CYS A 67 4.99 10.65 17.17
C CYS A 67 5.40 12.04 16.66
N ASP A 68 4.68 13.10 17.05
CA ASP A 68 5.03 14.49 16.79
C ASP A 68 4.48 15.43 17.89
N GLN A 69 4.89 16.70 17.88
CA GLN A 69 4.49 17.69 18.89
C GLN A 69 2.97 17.95 18.93
N ARG A 70 2.29 17.94 17.78
CA ARG A 70 0.83 18.16 17.68
C ARG A 70 0.06 16.94 18.15
N ALA A 71 0.61 15.75 17.94
CA ALA A 71 0.06 14.47 18.38
C ALA A 71 0.01 14.30 19.90
N ARG A 72 0.81 15.06 20.67
CA ARG A 72 0.85 14.98 22.15
C ARG A 72 -0.50 15.14 22.84
N ARG A 73 -1.45 15.86 22.23
CA ARG A 73 -2.81 16.05 22.78
C ARG A 73 -3.74 14.86 22.54
N PHE A 74 -3.35 13.93 21.67
CA PHE A 74 -4.11 12.73 21.31
C PHE A 74 -3.47 11.45 21.84
N ALA A 75 -2.15 11.48 22.10
CA ALA A 75 -1.41 10.39 22.71
C ALA A 75 -1.82 10.17 24.17
N ARG A 76 -1.80 8.90 24.61
CA ARG A 76 -1.98 8.49 26.00
C ARG A 76 -0.90 7.48 26.43
N PRO A 77 -0.65 7.31 27.74
CA PRO A 77 0.12 6.16 28.21
C PRO A 77 -0.49 4.84 27.72
N ALA A 78 0.37 3.84 27.51
CA ALA A 78 -0.06 2.47 27.23
C ALA A 78 -0.78 1.88 28.44
N ALA A 79 -1.79 1.05 28.17
CA ALA A 79 -2.48 0.27 29.19
C ALA A 79 -1.66 -0.98 29.56
N ASP A 80 -1.97 -1.61 30.70
CA ASP A 80 -1.27 -2.81 31.18
C ASP A 80 -1.36 -3.98 30.20
N ASP A 81 -2.45 -4.04 29.43
CA ASP A 81 -2.66 -5.05 28.41
C ASP A 81 -2.03 -4.69 27.07
N GLU A 82 -1.42 -3.52 26.87
CA GLU A 82 -0.75 -3.11 25.62
C GLU A 82 0.78 -3.17 25.79
N PRO A 83 1.41 -4.33 26.10
CA PRO A 83 2.85 -4.37 26.33
C PRO A 83 3.64 -4.08 25.05
N LEU A 84 4.93 -3.80 25.21
CA LEU A 84 5.86 -3.79 24.09
C LEU A 84 5.97 -5.20 23.50
N ASP A 85 6.00 -5.28 22.16
CA ASP A 85 6.38 -6.51 21.47
C ASP A 85 7.86 -6.83 21.76
N ALA A 86 8.13 -8.09 22.10
CA ALA A 86 9.47 -8.52 22.53
C ALA A 86 10.51 -8.52 21.40
N ALA A 87 10.08 -8.63 20.15
CA ALA A 87 10.96 -8.56 18.98
C ALA A 87 11.12 -7.12 18.48
N TRP A 88 10.14 -6.24 18.71
CA TRP A 88 10.19 -4.88 18.22
C TRP A 88 11.40 -4.11 18.76
N ARG A 89 12.08 -3.44 17.82
CA ARG A 89 13.19 -2.52 18.10
C ARG A 89 13.09 -1.30 17.20
N PRO A 90 13.62 -0.15 17.63
CA PRO A 90 13.74 1.02 16.76
C PRO A 90 14.66 0.75 15.57
N ILE A 91 14.45 1.54 14.53
CA ILE A 91 15.24 1.46 13.30
C ILE A 91 16.70 1.77 13.62
N ASP A 92 17.59 0.93 13.12
CA ASP A 92 19.03 1.13 13.15
C ASP A 92 19.53 1.35 11.71
N PRO A 93 19.77 2.61 11.29
CA PRO A 93 20.25 2.91 9.94
C PRO A 93 21.62 2.29 9.59
N ALA A 94 22.37 1.76 10.56
CA ALA A 94 23.63 1.08 10.31
C ALA A 94 23.44 -0.38 9.86
N THR A 95 22.29 -0.98 10.16
CA THR A 95 22.02 -2.40 9.86
C THR A 95 20.76 -2.62 9.02
N ASP A 96 19.81 -1.70 9.08
CA ASP A 96 18.53 -1.80 8.39
C ASP A 96 18.60 -1.07 7.05
N PHE A 97 18.56 -1.83 5.95
CA PHE A 97 18.55 -1.27 4.61
C PHE A 97 17.12 -0.99 4.14
N PHE A 98 16.85 0.26 3.79
CA PHE A 98 15.58 0.69 3.21
C PHE A 98 15.81 1.31 1.83
N GLU A 99 14.75 1.34 1.02
CA GLU A 99 14.78 2.01 -0.28
C GLU A 99 14.91 3.52 -0.12
N ASP A 100 15.66 4.16 -1.03
CA ASP A 100 15.67 5.61 -1.10
C ASP A 100 14.37 6.10 -1.75
N SER A 101 13.81 7.17 -1.19
CA SER A 101 12.75 7.95 -1.80
C SER A 101 13.09 8.53 -3.18
N GLY A 102 14.39 8.64 -3.52
CA GLY A 102 14.87 9.16 -4.81
C GLY A 102 15.09 8.12 -5.92
N ASP A 103 14.93 6.81 -5.64
CA ASP A 103 15.15 5.78 -6.65
C ASP A 103 14.04 5.81 -7.72
N ALA A 104 14.46 5.90 -8.99
CA ALA A 104 13.58 6.08 -10.14
C ALA A 104 12.79 4.81 -10.52
N GLU A 105 13.16 3.65 -9.98
CA GLU A 105 12.52 2.37 -10.25
C GLU A 105 11.86 1.85 -8.97
N LEU A 106 10.53 2.05 -8.86
CA LEU A 106 9.75 1.46 -7.78
C LEU A 106 9.83 -0.07 -7.92
N ARG A 107 10.53 -0.75 -6.99
CA ARG A 107 10.45 -2.20 -6.87
C ARG A 107 8.98 -2.63 -6.66
N PRO A 108 8.55 -3.83 -7.08
CA PRO A 108 7.21 -4.30 -6.77
C PRO A 108 7.00 -4.33 -5.26
N TRP A 109 5.78 -4.07 -4.81
CA TRP A 109 5.45 -4.28 -3.40
C TRP A 109 5.48 -5.78 -3.08
N PRO A 110 5.93 -6.18 -1.88
CA PRO A 110 5.80 -7.56 -1.44
C PRO A 110 4.33 -7.98 -1.35
N ASP A 111 4.05 -9.27 -1.54
CA ASP A 111 2.71 -9.82 -1.32
C ASP A 111 2.30 -9.82 0.17
N ASP A 112 3.27 -9.97 1.07
CA ASP A 112 3.09 -9.94 2.52
C ASP A 112 3.78 -8.71 3.12
N GLY A 113 2.99 -7.79 3.69
CA GLY A 113 3.52 -6.58 4.34
C GLY A 113 4.44 -6.83 5.52
N ALA A 114 4.33 -8.00 6.19
CA ALA A 114 5.15 -8.33 7.34
C ALA A 114 6.65 -8.35 7.02
N VAL A 115 7.03 -8.57 5.75
CA VAL A 115 8.43 -8.52 5.30
C VAL A 115 9.01 -7.10 5.33
N LEU A 116 8.21 -6.05 5.50
CA LEU A 116 8.70 -4.68 5.70
C LEU A 116 8.93 -4.33 7.18
N CYS A 117 8.54 -5.20 8.11
CA CYS A 117 8.81 -5.01 9.53
C CYS A 117 10.28 -5.31 9.82
N TRP A 118 11.13 -4.28 9.91
CA TRP A 118 12.59 -4.39 10.06
C TRP A 118 13.07 -5.14 11.31
N TRP A 119 12.22 -5.26 12.32
CA TRP A 119 12.51 -6.02 13.52
C TRP A 119 12.27 -7.54 13.36
N LEU A 120 11.67 -7.99 12.26
CA LEU A 120 11.43 -9.40 11.97
C LEU A 120 12.59 -10.01 11.16
N PRO A 121 12.88 -11.31 11.34
CA PRO A 121 13.91 -12.01 10.56
C PRO A 121 13.66 -12.05 9.04
N SER A 122 12.40 -11.86 8.62
CA SER A 122 11.97 -11.85 7.22
C SER A 122 12.14 -10.50 6.52
N PHE A 123 12.86 -9.56 7.13
CA PHE A 123 12.95 -8.19 6.61
C PHE A 123 13.57 -8.15 5.19
N TRP A 124 12.84 -7.50 4.29
CA TRP A 124 13.07 -7.42 2.83
C TRP A 124 14.37 -6.70 2.42
N GLY A 125 15.02 -5.94 3.31
CA GLY A 125 16.11 -5.01 3.01
C GLY A 125 17.42 -5.60 2.45
N VAL A 126 17.37 -6.34 1.34
CA VAL A 126 18.56 -6.79 0.58
C VAL A 126 18.43 -6.35 -0.89
N PRO A 127 19.48 -5.81 -1.54
CA PRO A 127 19.41 -5.28 -2.90
C PRO A 127 19.31 -6.32 -4.04
N GLU A 128 19.27 -7.61 -3.76
CA GLU A 128 19.54 -8.67 -4.75
C GLU A 128 18.34 -9.05 -5.65
N ASP A 129 17.18 -8.42 -5.47
CA ASP A 129 16.04 -8.70 -6.35
C ASP A 129 16.19 -8.03 -7.73
N PRO A 130 16.00 -8.77 -8.83
CA PRO A 130 16.04 -8.19 -10.16
C PRO A 130 14.98 -7.10 -10.29
N ALA A 131 15.33 -5.99 -10.96
CA ALA A 131 14.38 -4.97 -11.34
C ALA A 131 13.19 -5.63 -12.05
N PRO A 132 11.94 -5.29 -11.69
CA PRO A 132 10.80 -5.84 -12.37
C PRO A 132 10.86 -5.49 -13.86
N ASP A 133 10.61 -6.48 -14.70
CA ASP A 133 10.24 -6.27 -16.10
C ASP A 133 8.71 -6.12 -16.09
N PRO A 134 8.14 -4.89 -15.95
CA PRO A 134 6.70 -4.73 -16.01
C PRO A 134 6.27 -5.26 -17.37
N ALA A 135 5.45 -6.31 -17.37
CA ALA A 135 4.96 -6.91 -18.59
C ALA A 135 4.48 -5.81 -19.53
N ARG A 136 5.12 -5.70 -20.71
CA ARG A 136 4.85 -4.65 -21.70
C ARG A 136 3.37 -4.56 -22.07
N GLN A 137 2.61 -5.62 -21.83
CA GLN A 137 1.17 -5.68 -21.97
C GLN A 137 0.52 -6.54 -20.86
N VAL A 138 -0.60 -6.08 -20.30
CA VAL A 138 -1.46 -6.83 -19.37
C VAL A 138 -2.87 -6.93 -19.92
N VAL A 139 -3.49 -8.10 -19.80
CA VAL A 139 -4.88 -8.37 -20.24
C VAL A 139 -5.71 -8.78 -19.03
N ILE A 140 -6.81 -8.08 -18.78
CA ILE A 140 -7.71 -8.31 -17.64
C ILE A 140 -9.07 -8.77 -18.15
N ASP A 141 -9.49 -9.98 -17.80
CA ASP A 141 -10.84 -10.47 -18.10
C ASP A 141 -11.85 -10.00 -17.05
N VAL A 142 -12.69 -9.04 -17.44
CA VAL A 142 -13.79 -8.51 -16.61
C VAL A 142 -15.13 -9.17 -16.93
N GLY A 143 -15.18 -10.08 -17.90
CA GLY A 143 -16.38 -10.84 -18.25
C GLY A 143 -17.01 -11.64 -17.08
N PRO A 144 -16.24 -12.16 -16.11
CA PRO A 144 -16.78 -12.83 -14.93
C PRO A 144 -17.29 -11.92 -13.81
N VAL A 145 -16.92 -10.62 -13.80
CA VAL A 145 -17.21 -9.67 -12.71
C VAL A 145 -18.73 -9.58 -12.44
N ARG A 146 -19.11 -9.66 -11.16
CA ARG A 146 -20.51 -9.56 -10.69
C ARG A 146 -20.75 -8.42 -9.72
N SER A 147 -19.70 -7.77 -9.23
CA SER A 147 -19.77 -6.66 -8.30
C SER A 147 -18.57 -5.71 -8.48
N GLU A 148 -18.67 -4.47 -7.98
CA GLU A 148 -17.52 -3.56 -7.89
C GLU A 148 -16.37 -4.17 -7.08
N ARG A 149 -16.68 -4.97 -6.05
CA ARG A 149 -15.66 -5.68 -5.27
C ARG A 149 -14.91 -6.71 -6.12
N ASP A 150 -15.62 -7.51 -6.92
CA ASP A 150 -15.00 -8.50 -7.83
C ASP A 150 -14.08 -7.79 -8.84
N LEU A 151 -14.47 -6.59 -9.31
CA LEU A 151 -13.67 -5.77 -10.20
C LEU A 151 -12.36 -5.33 -9.52
N HIS A 152 -12.43 -4.82 -8.30
CA HIS A 152 -11.24 -4.46 -7.52
C HIS A 152 -10.34 -5.67 -7.22
N GLU A 153 -10.92 -6.85 -6.98
CA GLU A 153 -10.17 -8.11 -6.81
C GLU A 153 -9.42 -8.51 -8.10
N ALA A 154 -10.06 -8.35 -9.26
CA ALA A 154 -9.41 -8.58 -10.55
C ALA A 154 -8.29 -7.57 -10.82
N LEU A 155 -8.55 -6.27 -10.62
CA LEU A 155 -7.54 -5.21 -10.80
C LEU A 155 -6.34 -5.41 -9.87
N LYS A 156 -6.58 -5.70 -8.59
CA LYS A 156 -5.52 -5.96 -7.60
C LYS A 156 -4.59 -7.08 -8.06
N ARG A 157 -5.17 -8.19 -8.50
CA ARG A 157 -4.41 -9.37 -8.92
C ARG A 157 -3.62 -9.11 -10.21
N GLU A 158 -4.27 -8.60 -11.25
CA GLU A 158 -3.65 -8.50 -12.58
C GLU A 158 -2.66 -7.33 -12.69
N LEU A 159 -2.82 -6.27 -11.89
CA LEU A 159 -1.93 -5.11 -11.88
C LEU A 159 -0.91 -5.14 -10.72
N GLY A 160 -0.89 -6.22 -9.92
CA GLY A 160 0.04 -6.38 -8.81
C GLY A 160 -0.09 -5.29 -7.76
N PHE A 161 -1.32 -4.88 -7.42
CA PHE A 161 -1.50 -3.86 -6.38
C PHE A 161 -1.12 -4.40 -5.00
N PRO A 162 -0.63 -3.52 -4.09
CA PRO A 162 -0.12 -3.94 -2.80
C PRO A 162 -1.18 -4.63 -1.92
N TRP A 163 -0.73 -5.39 -0.91
CA TRP A 163 -1.64 -6.08 0.02
C TRP A 163 -2.63 -5.13 0.71
N PHE A 164 -2.19 -3.90 1.02
CA PHE A 164 -2.99 -2.83 1.65
C PHE A 164 -3.91 -2.07 0.69
N TYR A 165 -4.01 -2.49 -0.57
CA TYR A 165 -4.94 -1.89 -1.53
C TYR A 165 -6.39 -1.91 -1.00
N GLY A 166 -6.96 -0.73 -0.78
CA GLY A 166 -8.24 -0.53 -0.06
C GLY A 166 -9.51 -0.93 -0.80
N MET A 167 -9.41 -1.55 -2.00
CA MET A 167 -10.54 -2.08 -2.77
C MET A 167 -11.65 -1.04 -3.06
N ASN A 168 -11.25 0.19 -3.39
CA ASN A 168 -12.15 1.28 -3.74
C ASN A 168 -11.50 2.20 -4.79
N TRP A 169 -12.27 3.15 -5.32
CA TRP A 169 -11.82 4.04 -6.41
C TRP A 169 -10.73 5.05 -6.01
N ASP A 170 -10.69 5.49 -4.77
CA ASP A 170 -9.60 6.36 -4.29
C ASP A 170 -8.30 5.56 -4.20
N ALA A 171 -8.35 4.35 -3.64
CA ALA A 171 -7.22 3.44 -3.60
C ALA A 171 -6.73 3.05 -5.02
N PHE A 172 -7.65 2.88 -5.98
CA PHE A 172 -7.29 2.62 -7.39
C PHE A 172 -6.47 3.77 -7.97
N ARG A 173 -6.94 5.01 -7.78
CA ARG A 173 -6.25 6.21 -8.23
C ARG A 173 -4.84 6.31 -7.65
N ASP A 174 -4.72 6.11 -6.34
CA ASP A 174 -3.43 6.20 -5.64
C ASP A 174 -2.48 5.09 -6.11
N ALA A 175 -3.00 3.88 -6.35
CA ALA A 175 -2.21 2.76 -6.82
C ALA A 175 -1.55 3.04 -8.17
N ILE A 176 -2.34 3.41 -9.19
CA ILE A 176 -1.83 3.60 -10.55
C ILE A 176 -0.96 4.85 -10.71
N THR A 177 -1.09 5.84 -9.82
CA THR A 177 -0.34 7.11 -9.92
C THR A 177 0.96 7.14 -9.12
N GLY A 178 1.15 6.23 -8.15
CA GLY A 178 2.34 6.31 -7.30
C GLY A 178 2.73 5.07 -6.50
N LEU A 179 1.95 3.97 -6.55
CA LEU A 179 2.30 2.76 -5.79
C LEU A 179 2.85 1.65 -6.68
N VAL A 180 2.38 1.50 -7.91
CA VAL A 180 2.83 0.44 -8.82
C VAL A 180 3.36 0.98 -10.14
N ALA A 181 4.26 0.23 -10.77
CA ALA A 181 4.64 0.45 -12.16
C ALA A 181 3.52 -0.09 -13.07
N MET A 182 2.82 0.82 -13.76
CA MET A 182 1.77 0.44 -14.70
C MET A 182 2.34 -0.14 -16.00
N PRO A 183 1.67 -1.13 -16.63
CA PRO A 183 2.07 -1.65 -17.92
C PRO A 183 1.85 -0.62 -19.03
N ALA A 184 2.68 -0.62 -20.08
CA ALA A 184 2.52 0.28 -21.23
C ALA A 184 1.19 0.04 -21.98
N HIS A 185 0.76 -1.22 -22.08
CA HIS A 185 -0.48 -1.58 -22.78
C HIS A 185 -1.43 -2.36 -21.86
N LEU A 186 -2.59 -1.79 -21.56
CA LEU A 186 -3.65 -2.44 -20.78
C LEU A 186 -4.82 -2.81 -21.69
N ARG A 187 -5.33 -4.04 -21.57
CA ARG A 187 -6.50 -4.48 -22.35
C ARG A 187 -7.52 -5.15 -21.45
N PHE A 188 -8.78 -4.74 -21.56
CA PHE A 188 -9.91 -5.37 -20.86
C PHE A 188 -10.70 -6.25 -21.82
N THR A 189 -10.90 -7.53 -21.48
CA THR A 189 -11.82 -8.43 -22.19
C THR A 189 -13.13 -8.59 -21.44
N GLY A 190 -14.23 -8.85 -22.17
CA GLY A 190 -15.55 -8.96 -21.56
C GLY A 190 -16.11 -7.61 -21.08
N TRP A 191 -15.70 -6.51 -21.72
CA TRP A 191 -16.06 -5.16 -21.30
C TRP A 191 -17.54 -4.86 -21.46
N ALA A 192 -18.19 -5.40 -22.50
CA ALA A 192 -19.63 -5.23 -22.70
C ALA A 192 -20.44 -5.86 -21.57
N GLU A 193 -19.99 -7.01 -21.06
CA GLU A 193 -20.57 -7.68 -19.90
C GLU A 193 -20.39 -6.85 -18.62
N LEU A 194 -19.25 -6.19 -18.45
CA LEU A 194 -19.01 -5.27 -17.33
C LEU A 194 -19.91 -4.03 -17.42
N GLU A 195 -20.00 -3.38 -18.59
CA GLU A 195 -20.88 -2.22 -18.81
C GLU A 195 -22.35 -2.56 -18.50
N LEU A 196 -22.77 -3.79 -18.76
CA LEU A 196 -24.14 -4.24 -18.51
C LEU A 196 -24.42 -4.55 -17.03
N ARG A 197 -23.43 -5.10 -16.31
CA ARG A 197 -23.60 -5.52 -14.91
C ARG A 197 -23.28 -4.41 -13.91
N GLU A 198 -22.21 -3.68 -14.17
CA GLU A 198 -21.64 -2.66 -13.28
C GLU A 198 -21.34 -1.37 -14.06
N PRO A 199 -22.37 -0.68 -14.60
CA PRO A 199 -22.18 0.48 -15.47
C PRO A 199 -21.47 1.65 -14.80
N SER A 200 -21.76 1.90 -13.51
CA SER A 200 -21.11 2.95 -12.74
C SER A 200 -19.62 2.65 -12.54
N ALA A 201 -19.28 1.42 -12.15
CA ALA A 201 -17.89 0.98 -11.96
C ALA A 201 -17.11 1.05 -13.28
N ALA A 202 -17.71 0.59 -14.39
CA ALA A 202 -17.10 0.67 -15.72
C ALA A 202 -16.80 2.12 -16.14
N ALA A 203 -17.72 3.05 -15.86
CA ALA A 203 -17.55 4.46 -16.16
C ALA A 203 -16.41 5.08 -15.35
N VAL A 204 -16.35 4.83 -14.03
CA VAL A 204 -15.30 5.37 -13.15
C VAL A 204 -13.93 4.77 -13.52
N LEU A 205 -13.85 3.46 -13.77
CA LEU A 205 -12.61 2.82 -14.23
C LEU A 205 -12.06 3.47 -15.50
N ARG A 206 -12.94 3.67 -16.49
CA ARG A 206 -12.56 4.31 -17.75
C ARG A 206 -12.06 5.73 -17.52
N GLU A 207 -12.81 6.54 -16.77
CA GLU A 207 -12.45 7.93 -16.49
C GLU A 207 -11.08 8.04 -15.80
N GLN A 208 -10.80 7.19 -14.81
CA GLN A 208 -9.52 7.22 -14.11
C GLN A 208 -8.35 6.80 -15.01
N LEU A 209 -8.52 5.78 -15.84
CA LEU A 209 -7.50 5.33 -16.78
C LEU A 209 -7.26 6.34 -17.91
N GLU A 210 -8.30 7.05 -18.36
CA GLU A 210 -8.17 8.16 -19.31
C GLU A 210 -7.34 9.30 -18.71
N LYS A 211 -7.66 9.73 -17.47
CA LYS A 211 -6.86 10.73 -16.75
C LYS A 211 -5.42 10.31 -16.54
N TYR A 212 -5.18 9.03 -16.24
CA TYR A 212 -3.84 8.50 -16.12
C TYR A 212 -3.07 8.59 -17.46
N ALA A 213 -3.71 8.23 -18.56
CA ALA A 213 -3.16 8.28 -19.91
C ALA A 213 -2.74 9.71 -20.35
N GLU A 214 -3.40 10.75 -19.84
CA GLU A 214 -3.01 12.14 -20.09
C GLU A 214 -1.63 12.50 -19.54
N THR A 215 -1.15 11.74 -18.53
CA THR A 215 0.10 12.02 -17.81
C THR A 215 1.20 10.99 -18.05
N ALA A 216 0.84 9.75 -18.38
CA ALA A 216 1.77 8.65 -18.57
C ALA A 216 2.17 8.51 -20.05
N ALA A 217 3.44 8.81 -20.37
CA ALA A 217 3.98 8.57 -21.71
C ALA A 217 3.86 7.08 -22.08
N ASP A 218 3.47 6.81 -23.33
CA ASP A 218 3.34 5.46 -23.91
C ASP A 218 2.27 4.55 -23.30
N PHE A 219 1.47 5.03 -22.34
CA PHE A 219 0.34 4.26 -21.80
C PHE A 219 -0.84 4.22 -22.78
N THR A 220 -1.35 3.03 -23.07
CA THR A 220 -2.56 2.84 -23.87
C THR A 220 -3.49 1.84 -23.19
N VAL A 221 -4.80 2.11 -23.26
CA VAL A 221 -5.84 1.18 -22.78
C VAL A 221 -6.83 0.82 -23.88
N ALA A 222 -7.21 -0.45 -23.98
CA ALA A 222 -8.22 -0.97 -24.90
C ALA A 222 -9.35 -1.71 -24.16
N TYR A 223 -10.58 -1.57 -24.66
CA TYR A 223 -11.78 -2.16 -24.07
C TYR A 223 -12.51 -3.02 -25.10
N ASP A 224 -12.41 -4.34 -24.97
CA ASP A 224 -13.01 -5.27 -25.92
C ASP A 224 -14.49 -5.52 -25.61
N ARG A 225 -15.37 -5.12 -26.54
CA ARG A 225 -16.83 -5.28 -26.40
C ARG A 225 -17.38 -6.67 -26.78
N GLY A 226 -16.53 -7.66 -26.99
CA GLY A 226 -16.94 -8.97 -27.50
C GLY A 226 -17.13 -8.98 -29.03
N ARG A 227 -16.75 -10.11 -29.62
CA ARG A 227 -16.27 -10.37 -30.99
C ARG A 227 -16.66 -9.38 -32.11
N ASP A 228 -15.63 -8.76 -32.69
CA ASP A 228 -15.56 -8.58 -34.14
C ASP A 228 -15.55 -9.97 -34.79
N THR A 229 -16.73 -10.59 -34.94
CA THR A 229 -16.92 -11.65 -35.92
C THR A 229 -16.98 -10.97 -37.28
N LEU A 230 -15.83 -10.97 -37.97
CA LEU A 230 -15.80 -10.98 -39.44
C LEU A 230 -16.58 -12.18 -39.98
#